data_AF-A0A2U1QKE1-F1
#
_entry.id   AF-A0A2U1QKE1-F1
#
_cell.length_a   1.000
_cell.length_b   1.000
_cell.length_c   1.000
_cell.angle_alpha   90.00
_cell.angle_beta   90.00
_cell.angle_gamma   90.00
#
_symmetry.space_group_name_H-M   'P 1'
#
loop_
_entity.id
_entity.type
_entity.pdbx_description
1 polymer ?
#
loop_
_entity_poly.entity_id
_entity_poly.type
_entity_poly.pdbx_seq_one_letter_code
_entity_poly.pdbx_strand_id
1 'polypeptide(L)'
;MWLTGWERVGMAEGQAKLIVQTINMTSGRWVSKELLTHPKYQRLSSLTNNICNEISQFQNSKENLMTNCGSGTTNKEIASKMQELVQLVLCDSPADLDQDLKHIFLTVARTFYYKAYCDPEMMNVHISKVLFEIEV
;
A
#
# COMPACT_ATOMS: atom_id res chain seq x y z
N MET A 1 -13.48 11.75 -2.34
CA MET A 1 -12.44 12.42 -1.52
C MET A 1 -12.10 11.48 -0.36
N TRP A 2 -10.85 11.35 0.09
CA TRP A 2 -10.51 10.37 1.15
C TRP A 2 -11.33 10.59 2.43
N LEU A 3 -11.48 11.85 2.85
CA LEU A 3 -12.25 12.25 4.03
C LEU A 3 -13.72 11.78 3.96
N THR A 4 -14.35 11.89 2.77
CA THR A 4 -15.74 11.45 2.55
C THR A 4 -15.91 9.92 2.51
N GLY A 5 -14.81 9.17 2.36
CA GLY A 5 -14.78 7.71 2.50
C GLY A 5 -14.68 7.33 3.98
N TRP A 6 -13.76 7.98 4.68
CA TRP A 6 -13.58 7.84 6.13
C TRP A 6 -14.86 8.08 6.93
N GLU A 7 -15.56 9.19 6.64
CA GLU A 7 -16.77 9.59 7.36
C GLU A 7 -17.96 8.63 7.15
N ARG A 8 -18.02 7.95 6.00
CA ARG A 8 -19.15 7.11 5.61
C ARG A 8 -19.02 5.66 6.07
N VAL A 9 -17.81 5.11 6.02
CA VAL A 9 -17.55 3.67 6.23
C VAL A 9 -16.75 3.44 7.51
N GLY A 10 -16.26 4.50 8.18
CA GLY A 10 -15.34 4.39 9.32
C GLY A 10 -14.01 3.73 8.94
N MET A 11 -13.76 3.56 7.64
CA MET A 11 -12.63 2.83 7.08
C MET A 11 -11.62 3.80 6.49
N ALA A 12 -10.36 3.40 6.54
CA ALA A 12 -9.24 4.04 5.85
C ALA A 12 -9.32 3.89 4.31
N GLU A 13 -10.53 3.87 3.72
CA GLU A 13 -10.72 3.68 2.29
C GLU A 13 -10.05 4.81 1.51
N GLY A 14 -9.01 4.46 0.75
CA GLY A 14 -8.19 5.42 0.00
C GLY A 14 -7.01 6.00 0.78
N GLN A 15 -6.68 5.49 1.97
CA GLN A 15 -5.50 5.92 2.73
C GLN A 15 -4.21 5.70 1.92
N ALA A 16 -4.07 4.54 1.28
CA ALA A 16 -2.89 4.26 0.47
C ALA A 16 -2.76 5.26 -0.70
N LYS A 17 -3.87 5.54 -1.41
CA LYS A 17 -3.92 6.59 -2.43
C LYS A 17 -3.54 7.96 -1.87
N LEU A 18 -4.02 8.33 -0.69
CA LEU A 18 -3.68 9.61 -0.06
C LEU A 18 -2.18 9.69 0.22
N ILE A 19 -1.58 8.65 0.78
CA ILE A 19 -0.14 8.59 1.06
C ILE A 19 0.66 8.71 -0.24
N VAL A 20 0.30 7.98 -1.30
CA VAL A 20 0.94 8.08 -2.61
C VAL A 20 0.89 9.50 -3.15
N GLN A 21 -0.28 10.15 -3.08
CA GLN A 21 -0.45 11.52 -3.54
C GLN A 21 0.39 12.50 -2.73
N THR A 22 0.45 12.35 -1.40
CA THR A 22 1.29 13.15 -0.51
C THR A 22 2.77 13.00 -0.86
N ILE A 23 3.28 11.76 -0.99
CA ILE A 23 4.69 11.51 -1.35
C ILE A 23 5.03 12.16 -2.69
N ASN A 24 4.14 12.03 -3.67
CA ASN A 24 4.35 12.63 -4.98
C ASN A 24 4.44 14.16 -4.89
N MET A 25 3.51 14.79 -4.17
CA MET A 25 3.51 16.24 -3.94
C MET A 25 4.75 16.74 -3.19
N THR A 26 5.16 16.03 -2.12
CA THR A 26 6.34 16.41 -1.34
C THR A 26 7.66 16.17 -2.09
N SER A 27 7.64 15.33 -3.12
CA SER A 27 8.78 15.08 -4.02
C SER A 27 8.83 16.07 -5.20
N GLY A 28 8.01 17.12 -5.19
CA GLY A 28 7.94 18.12 -6.26
C GLY A 28 7.21 17.65 -7.53
N ARG A 29 6.59 16.46 -7.51
CA ARG A 29 5.82 15.93 -8.65
C ARG A 29 4.37 16.36 -8.54
N TRP A 30 3.91 17.15 -9.50
CA TRP A 30 2.53 17.62 -9.52
C TRP A 30 1.56 16.51 -9.90
N VAL A 31 0.49 16.35 -9.13
CA VAL A 31 -0.60 15.43 -9.45
C VAL A 31 -1.61 16.17 -10.34
N SER A 32 -1.48 16.03 -11.66
CA SER A 32 -2.41 16.64 -12.62
C SER A 32 -3.73 15.85 -12.71
N LYS A 33 -4.81 16.50 -13.17
CA LYS A 33 -6.07 15.81 -13.44
C LYS A 33 -5.91 14.72 -14.51
N GLU A 34 -5.09 14.99 -15.53
CA GLU A 34 -4.77 14.03 -16.59
C GLU A 34 -4.12 12.76 -16.05
N LEU A 35 -3.14 12.92 -15.14
CA LEU A 35 -2.51 11.79 -14.45
C LEU A 35 -3.52 10.98 -13.63
N LEU A 36 -4.42 11.64 -12.91
CA LEU A 36 -5.46 10.98 -12.11
C LEU A 36 -6.48 10.21 -12.96
N THR A 37 -6.70 10.65 -14.19
CA THR A 37 -7.57 9.96 -15.16
C THR A 37 -6.84 8.88 -15.96
N HIS A 38 -5.51 8.78 -15.84
CA HIS A 38 -4.73 7.80 -16.58
C HIS A 38 -5.12 6.36 -16.17
N PRO A 39 -5.46 5.46 -17.12
CA PRO A 39 -5.96 4.13 -16.80
C PRO A 39 -5.02 3.29 -15.92
N LYS A 40 -3.70 3.38 -16.17
CA LYS A 40 -2.71 2.68 -15.35
C LYS A 40 -2.61 3.25 -13.94
N TYR A 41 -2.77 4.57 -13.79
CA TYR A 41 -2.75 5.20 -12.47
C TYR A 41 -3.95 4.74 -11.65
N GLN A 42 -5.13 4.69 -12.27
CA GLN A 42 -6.34 4.18 -11.64
C GLN A 42 -6.21 2.72 -11.24
N ARG A 43 -5.62 1.87 -12.10
CA ARG A 43 -5.37 0.46 -11.79
C ARG A 43 -4.40 0.30 -10.62
N LEU A 44 -3.25 0.98 -10.64
CA LEU A 44 -2.28 0.97 -9.54
C LEU A 44 -2.90 1.47 -8.23
N SER A 45 -3.65 2.57 -8.30
CA SER A 45 -4.31 3.14 -7.13
C SER A 45 -5.39 2.23 -6.56
N SER A 46 -6.19 1.59 -7.40
CA SER A 46 -7.22 0.64 -6.96
C SER A 46 -6.58 -0.58 -6.32
N LEU A 47 -5.61 -1.20 -6.99
CA LEU A 47 -4.94 -2.39 -6.51
C LEU A 47 -4.21 -2.15 -5.18
N THR A 48 -3.46 -1.06 -5.08
CA THR A 48 -2.75 -0.68 -3.85
C THR A 48 -3.71 -0.41 -2.69
N ASN A 49 -4.82 0.29 -2.93
CA ASN A 49 -5.84 0.51 -1.90
C ASN A 49 -6.48 -0.80 -1.45
N ASN A 50 -6.82 -1.71 -2.37
CA ASN A 50 -7.42 -2.99 -2.04
C ASN A 50 -6.49 -3.83 -1.15
N ILE A 51 -5.20 -3.92 -1.52
CA ILE A 51 -4.18 -4.61 -0.73
C ILE A 51 -4.11 -4.00 0.69
N CYS A 52 -3.97 -2.68 0.79
CA CYS A 52 -3.83 -2.01 2.08
C CYS A 52 -5.08 -2.14 2.94
N ASN A 53 -6.28 -2.04 2.34
CA ASN A 53 -7.55 -2.19 3.04
C ASN A 53 -7.73 -3.61 3.58
N GLU A 54 -7.47 -4.63 2.77
CA GLU A 54 -7.58 -6.04 3.21
C GLU A 54 -6.59 -6.37 4.32
N ILE A 55 -5.37 -5.84 4.23
CA ILE A 55 -4.37 -5.97 5.28
C ILE A 55 -4.86 -5.30 6.58
N SER A 56 -5.35 -4.06 6.51
CA SER A 56 -5.85 -3.35 7.69
C SER A 56 -7.06 -4.05 8.32
N GLN A 57 -7.97 -4.58 7.51
CA GLN A 57 -9.12 -5.37 7.99
C GLN A 57 -8.66 -6.64 8.71
N PHE A 58 -7.66 -7.34 8.16
CA PHE A 58 -7.08 -8.52 8.78
C PHE A 58 -6.40 -8.21 10.13
N GLN A 59 -5.70 -7.08 10.24
CA GLN A 59 -5.11 -6.67 11.52
C GLN A 59 -6.17 -6.34 12.56
N ASN A 60 -7.20 -5.58 12.18
CA ASN A 60 -8.29 -5.20 13.08
C ASN A 60 -9.11 -6.42 13.56
N SER A 61 -9.30 -7.44 12.72
CA SER A 61 -10.02 -8.66 13.12
C SER A 61 -9.19 -9.55 14.04
N LYS A 62 -7.86 -9.62 13.84
CA LYS A 62 -6.93 -10.35 14.71
C LYS A 62 -6.89 -9.78 16.12
N GLU A 63 -6.97 -8.45 16.26
CA GLU A 63 -6.99 -7.76 17.56
C GLU A 63 -8.33 -7.95 18.31
N ASN A 64 -9.44 -8.15 17.60
CA ASN A 64 -10.79 -8.29 18.18
C ASN A 64 -11.21 -9.74 18.54
N LEU A 65 -10.30 -10.72 18.49
CA LEU A 65 -10.53 -12.13 18.91
C LEU A 65 -11.81 -12.80 18.35
N MET A 66 -12.35 -12.35 17.22
CA MET A 66 -13.54 -12.93 16.61
C MET A 66 -13.21 -13.58 15.26
N THR A 67 -13.35 -14.91 15.28
CA THR A 67 -13.44 -15.90 14.18
C THR A 67 -12.17 -16.28 13.40
N ASN A 68 -11.75 -17.51 13.71
CA ASN A 68 -10.62 -18.27 13.18
C ASN A 68 -10.90 -18.96 11.82
N CYS A 69 -11.79 -18.44 10.96
CA CYS A 69 -12.31 -19.20 9.80
C CYS A 69 -12.04 -18.61 8.40
N GLY A 70 -11.13 -17.63 8.24
CA GLY A 70 -10.81 -17.05 6.92
C GLY A 70 -9.33 -16.77 6.62
N SER A 71 -8.43 -16.93 7.59
CA SER A 71 -7.05 -16.42 7.50
C SER A 71 -6.22 -16.99 6.34
N GLY A 72 -6.42 -18.25 5.97
CA GLY A 72 -5.65 -18.90 4.89
C GLY A 72 -5.99 -18.42 3.48
N THR A 73 -7.25 -18.05 3.23
CA THR A 73 -7.73 -17.59 1.92
C THR A 73 -7.35 -16.13 1.69
N THR A 74 -7.55 -15.28 2.71
CA THR A 74 -7.19 -13.84 2.65
C THR A 74 -5.69 -13.64 2.39
N ASN A 75 -4.82 -14.43 3.02
CA ASN A 75 -3.38 -14.34 2.77
C ASN A 75 -2.98 -14.68 1.32
N LYS A 76 -3.63 -15.68 0.69
CA LYS A 76 -3.38 -16.04 -0.71
C LYS A 76 -3.86 -14.95 -1.67
N GLU A 77 -5.00 -14.34 -1.39
CA GLU A 77 -5.54 -13.23 -2.18
C GLU A 77 -4.64 -11.99 -2.11
N ILE A 78 -4.19 -11.61 -0.91
CA ILE A 78 -3.23 -10.51 -0.72
C ILE A 78 -1.92 -10.81 -1.49
N ALA A 79 -1.38 -12.02 -1.38
CA ALA A 79 -0.16 -12.41 -2.09
C ALA A 79 -0.32 -12.33 -3.62
N SER A 80 -1.44 -12.80 -4.16
CA SER A 80 -1.76 -12.71 -5.60
C SER A 80 -1.85 -11.26 -6.08
N LYS A 81 -2.55 -10.40 -5.34
CA LYS A 81 -2.66 -8.96 -5.66
C LYS A 81 -1.30 -8.27 -5.56
N MET A 82 -0.47 -8.65 -4.60
CA MET A 82 0.89 -8.13 -4.47
C MET A 82 1.77 -8.53 -5.66
N GLN A 83 1.64 -9.77 -6.15
CA GLN A 83 2.31 -10.22 -7.36
C GLN A 83 1.84 -9.43 -8.59
N GLU A 84 0.53 -9.21 -8.74
CA GLU A 84 -0.01 -8.36 -9.81
C GLU A 84 0.55 -6.93 -9.73
N LEU A 85 0.63 -6.35 -8.52
CA LEU A 85 1.18 -5.02 -8.31
C LEU A 85 2.65 -4.95 -8.74
N VAL A 86 3.47 -5.93 -8.35
CA VAL A 86 4.88 -6.00 -8.75
C VAL A 86 5.00 -6.08 -10.28
N GLN A 87 4.18 -6.89 -10.94
CA GLN A 87 4.18 -6.97 -12.41
C GLN A 87 3.80 -5.63 -13.04
N LEU A 88 2.75 -4.97 -12.56
CA LEU A 88 2.31 -3.67 -13.07
C LEU A 88 3.37 -2.57 -12.89
N VAL A 89 4.16 -2.62 -11.82
CA VAL A 89 5.24 -1.65 -11.57
C VAL A 89 6.48 -1.92 -12.42
N LEU A 90 6.85 -3.18 -12.61
CA LEU A 90 8.09 -3.56 -13.29
C LEU A 90 7.95 -3.70 -14.81
N CYS A 91 6.73 -3.89 -15.34
CA CYS A 91 6.52 -3.98 -16.78
C CYS A 91 6.49 -2.57 -17.39
N ASP A 92 7.47 -2.26 -18.24
CA ASP A 92 7.55 -0.99 -18.96
C ASP A 92 6.85 -1.03 -20.32
N SER A 93 6.29 0.13 -20.70
CA SER A 93 5.70 0.36 -22.02
C SER A 93 6.05 1.78 -22.48
N PRO A 94 6.19 2.04 -23.79
CA PRO A 94 6.59 3.35 -24.29
C PRO A 94 5.59 4.50 -24.02
N ALA A 95 4.34 4.18 -23.63
CA ALA A 95 3.33 5.16 -23.20
C ALA A 95 2.99 5.01 -21.70
N ASP A 96 3.97 4.61 -20.90
CA ASP A 96 3.77 4.31 -19.48
C ASP A 96 3.94 5.53 -18.56
N LEU A 97 3.42 5.36 -17.35
CA LEU A 97 3.67 6.27 -16.26
C LEU A 97 5.15 6.29 -15.90
N ASP A 98 5.58 7.42 -15.35
CA ASP A 98 6.89 7.57 -14.73
C ASP A 98 7.19 6.41 -13.76
N GLN A 99 8.39 5.85 -13.89
CA GLN A 99 8.81 4.66 -13.16
C GLN A 99 8.85 4.88 -11.65
N ASP A 100 9.31 6.05 -11.20
CA ASP A 100 9.38 6.40 -9.79
C ASP A 100 7.97 6.51 -9.20
N LEU A 101 7.02 7.07 -9.95
CA LEU A 101 5.61 7.10 -9.56
C LEU A 101 5.05 5.69 -9.38
N LYS A 102 5.32 4.77 -10.32
CA LYS A 102 4.92 3.36 -10.17
C LYS A 102 5.52 2.75 -8.90
N HIS A 103 6.80 3.01 -8.63
CA HIS A 103 7.47 2.52 -7.43
C HIS A 103 6.90 3.08 -6.13
N ILE A 104 6.37 4.31 -6.10
CA ILE A 104 5.71 4.86 -4.91
C ILE A 104 4.52 3.99 -4.49
N PHE A 105 3.70 3.52 -5.46
CA PHE A 105 2.58 2.60 -5.14
C PHE A 105 3.08 1.29 -4.52
N LEU A 106 4.11 0.69 -5.09
CA LEU A 106 4.70 -0.54 -4.57
C LEU A 106 5.31 -0.34 -3.17
N THR A 107 6.00 0.77 -2.94
CA THR A 107 6.58 1.12 -1.64
C THR A 107 5.50 1.25 -0.58
N VAL A 108 4.40 1.94 -0.88
CA VAL A 108 3.26 2.05 0.06
C VAL A 108 2.68 0.67 0.38
N ALA A 109 2.40 -0.17 -0.63
CA ALA A 109 1.90 -1.53 -0.39
C ALA A 109 2.87 -2.38 0.47
N ARG A 110 4.18 -2.31 0.19
CA ARG A 110 5.22 -3.02 0.95
C ARG A 110 5.24 -2.60 2.41
N THR A 111 5.06 -1.32 2.71
CA THR A 111 5.01 -0.82 4.10
C THR A 111 3.84 -1.41 4.86
N PHE A 112 2.65 -1.46 4.26
CA PHE A 112 1.47 -2.10 4.87
C PHE A 112 1.69 -3.60 5.07
N TYR A 113 2.24 -4.27 4.05
CA TYR A 113 2.57 -5.69 4.12
C TYR A 113 3.57 -5.99 5.23
N TYR A 114 4.68 -5.25 5.28
CA TYR A 114 5.70 -5.40 6.32
C TYR A 114 5.10 -5.19 7.72
N LYS A 115 4.31 -4.13 7.93
CA LYS A 115 3.63 -3.86 9.22
C LYS A 115 2.70 -5.02 9.64
N ALA A 116 2.11 -5.73 8.70
CA ALA A 116 1.13 -6.79 8.98
C ALA A 116 1.72 -8.15 9.30
N TYR A 117 2.86 -8.46 8.70
CA TYR A 117 3.47 -9.79 8.82
C TYR A 117 4.78 -9.78 9.60
N CYS A 118 5.40 -8.61 9.82
CA CYS A 118 6.56 -8.51 10.72
C CYS A 118 6.09 -8.60 12.18
N ASP A 119 6.76 -9.45 12.94
CA ASP A 119 6.54 -9.56 14.38
C ASP A 119 6.91 -8.23 15.08
N PRO A 120 6.16 -7.76 16.09
CA PRO A 120 6.44 -6.48 16.77
C PRO A 120 7.83 -6.39 17.41
N GLU A 121 8.36 -7.48 17.95
CA GLU A 121 9.72 -7.52 18.52
C GLU A 121 10.76 -7.38 17.41
N MET A 122 10.58 -8.12 16.31
CA MET A 122 11.43 -8.00 15.12
C MET A 122 11.36 -6.60 14.50
N MET A 123 10.19 -5.97 14.49
CA MET A 123 10.02 -4.62 13.98
C MET A 123 10.86 -3.61 14.78
N ASN A 124 10.91 -3.73 16.11
CA ASN A 124 11.77 -2.89 16.95
C ASN A 124 13.26 -3.10 16.67
N VAL A 125 13.68 -4.35 16.45
CA VAL A 125 15.05 -4.67 16.04
C VAL A 125 15.38 -4.01 14.69
N HIS A 126 14.50 -4.13 13.70
CA HIS A 126 14.70 -3.49 12.40
C HIS A 126 14.73 -1.96 12.50
N ILE A 127 13.87 -1.34 13.33
CA ILE A 127 13.90 0.10 13.59
C ILE A 127 15.24 0.51 14.22
N SER A 128 15.70 -0.23 15.23
CA SER A 128 16.97 0.03 15.90
C SER A 128 18.12 0.04 14.90
N LYS A 129 18.20 -1.04 14.11
CA LYS A 129 19.26 -1.25 13.14
C LYS A 129 19.26 -0.21 12.02
N VAL A 130 18.10 0.08 11.43
CA VAL A 130 18.04 0.98 10.25
C VAL A 130 18.21 2.45 10.62
N LEU A 131 17.72 2.88 11.78
CA LEU A 131 17.71 4.30 12.15
C LEU A 131 18.86 4.73 13.06
N PHE A 132 19.43 3.82 13.85
CA PHE A 132 20.36 4.19 14.93
C PHE A 132 21.71 3.46 14.86
N GLU A 133 21.85 2.40 14.07
CA GLU A 133 23.13 1.73 13.86
C GLU A 133 23.78 2.25 12.56
N ILE A 134 25.01 2.74 12.68
CA ILE A 134 25.82 3.15 11.54
C ILE A 134 26.60 1.92 11.08
N GLU A 135 26.38 1.49 9.83
CA GLU A 135 27.29 0.53 9.20
C GLU A 135 28.60 1.27 8.90
N VAL A 136 29.66 0.91 9.65
CA VAL A 136 31.02 1.45 9.52
C VAL A 136 31.79 0.67 8.45
#